data_AF-A0A2A9K7J0-F1
#
_entry.id   AF-A0A2A9K7J0-F1
#
_cell.length_a   1.000
_cell.length_b   1.000
_cell.length_c   1.000
_cell.angle_alpha   90.00
_cell.angle_beta   90.00
_cell.angle_gamma   90.00
#
_symmetry.space_group_name_H-M   'P 1'
#
loop_
_entity.id
_entity.type
_entity.pdbx_description
1 polymer ?
#
loop_
_entity_poly.entity_id
_entity_poly.type
_entity_poly.pdbx_seq_one_letter_code
_entity_poly.pdbx_strand_id
1 'polypeptide(L)'
;MLKLAFCRGFSLVELLVAMVLGAALILLSTTLYLSSKAGFRLNDEKLRLQQDGSHAMGLMEQNLRQAGFGNLVSAGSVAVTDFIEADGQPAQGLRGCAHGFTRPLGPGKDFSCSKGPGMAAFEVAYRTDDYADSASGAGVDCNGSKVKPMAVPGDHPAYRLGPQVSIARNLFFVASRPGSSASALYCQGNGNNSAQPLLNNVEQLQLTYGVAAAGEATPGQLLDASQVAALSEDQQANWKRVVSVRLCLQIRGEQLVGAAPQRYVDCDGTARVAGDRSLRQVFIRTVTLRNQAAASLVLLPAP
;
A
#
# COMPACT_ATOMS: atom_id res chain seq x y z
N MET A 1 13.10 -87.56 4.25
CA MET A 1 12.33 -87.49 2.98
C MET A 1 11.76 -86.09 2.84
N LEU A 2 12.35 -85.29 1.96
CA LEU A 2 11.97 -83.90 1.69
C LEU A 2 10.67 -83.91 0.86
N LYS A 3 9.55 -83.42 1.40
CA LYS A 3 8.33 -83.17 0.61
C LYS A 3 8.60 -81.97 -0.28
N LEU A 4 8.87 -82.20 -1.57
CA LEU A 4 8.90 -81.13 -2.56
C LEU A 4 7.51 -80.50 -2.66
N ALA A 5 7.43 -79.19 -2.41
CA ALA A 5 6.23 -78.41 -2.64
C ALA A 5 5.98 -78.30 -4.16
N PHE A 6 4.79 -78.70 -4.61
CA PHE A 6 4.35 -78.53 -5.98
C PHE A 6 4.32 -77.02 -6.31
N CYS A 7 5.13 -76.59 -7.27
CA CYS A 7 5.07 -75.23 -7.80
C CYS A 7 3.82 -75.13 -8.70
N ARG A 8 2.73 -74.55 -8.18
CA ARG A 8 1.56 -74.22 -8.99
C ARG A 8 1.92 -73.01 -9.86
N GLY A 9 1.94 -73.19 -11.18
CA GLY A 9 2.10 -72.09 -12.12
C GLY A 9 0.91 -71.13 -12.04
N PHE A 10 1.18 -69.82 -12.06
CA PHE A 10 0.16 -68.78 -12.09
C PHE A 10 -0.69 -68.89 -13.36
N SER A 11 -2.02 -68.77 -13.22
CA SER A 11 -2.90 -68.74 -14.39
C SER A 11 -2.80 -67.39 -15.12
N LEU A 12 -2.97 -67.38 -16.44
CA LEU A 12 -2.96 -66.16 -17.26
C LEU A 12 -3.99 -65.12 -16.73
N VAL A 13 -5.11 -65.60 -16.20
CA VAL A 13 -6.16 -64.78 -15.58
C VAL A 13 -5.66 -64.07 -14.32
N GLU A 14 -4.87 -64.75 -13.48
CA GLU A 14 -4.33 -64.18 -12.25
C GLU A 14 -3.32 -63.05 -12.52
N LEU A 15 -2.50 -63.20 -13.56
CA LEU A 15 -1.58 -62.15 -14.00
C LEU A 15 -2.32 -60.93 -14.57
N LEU A 16 -3.39 -61.17 -15.34
CA LEU A 16 -4.26 -60.09 -15.85
C LEU A 16 -4.92 -59.32 -14.70
N VAL A 17 -5.48 -60.03 -13.71
CA VAL A 17 -6.09 -59.40 -12.53
C VAL A 17 -5.07 -58.60 -11.73
N ALA A 18 -3.87 -59.16 -11.49
CA ALA A 18 -2.81 -58.46 -10.77
C ALA A 18 -2.36 -57.17 -11.49
N MET A 19 -2.22 -57.21 -12.81
CA MET A 19 -1.86 -56.04 -13.63
C MET A 19 -2.95 -54.96 -13.58
N VAL A 20 -4.22 -55.36 -13.69
CA VAL A 20 -5.35 -54.42 -13.64
C VAL A 20 -5.44 -53.75 -12.26
N LEU A 21 -5.27 -54.50 -11.18
CA LEU A 21 -5.26 -53.94 -9.82
C LEU A 21 -4.05 -53.02 -9.59
N GLY A 22 -2.86 -53.43 -10.03
CA GLY A 22 -1.66 -52.60 -9.95
C GLY A 22 -1.81 -51.28 -10.73
N ALA A 23 -2.32 -51.33 -11.94
CA ALA A 23 -2.59 -50.14 -12.76
C ALA A 23 -3.62 -49.22 -12.09
N ALA A 24 -4.69 -49.78 -11.52
CA ALA A 24 -5.71 -49.01 -10.81
C ALA A 24 -5.15 -48.28 -9.58
N LEU A 25 -4.29 -48.94 -8.80
CA LEU A 25 -3.64 -48.33 -7.63
C LEU A 25 -2.67 -47.21 -8.01
N ILE A 26 -1.88 -47.40 -9.07
CA ILE A 26 -0.96 -46.37 -9.58
C ILE A 26 -1.75 -45.16 -10.10
N LEU A 27 -2.84 -45.38 -10.84
CA LEU A 27 -3.69 -44.30 -11.32
C LEU A 27 -4.29 -43.50 -10.15
N LEU A 28 -4.85 -44.20 -9.14
CA LEU A 28 -5.42 -43.55 -7.96
C LEU A 28 -4.37 -42.72 -7.21
N SER A 29 -3.23 -43.31 -6.87
CA SER A 29 -2.16 -42.61 -6.15
C SER A 29 -1.62 -41.40 -6.93
N THR A 30 -1.50 -41.51 -8.26
CA THR A 30 -1.06 -40.41 -9.12
C THR A 30 -2.06 -39.26 -9.11
N THR A 31 -3.37 -39.54 -9.23
CA THR A 31 -4.41 -38.50 -9.18
C THR A 31 -4.44 -37.77 -7.84
N LEU A 32 -4.32 -38.50 -6.73
CA LEU A 32 -4.22 -37.92 -5.39
C LEU A 32 -2.99 -37.03 -5.25
N TYR A 33 -1.82 -37.50 -5.72
CA TYR A 33 -0.59 -36.71 -5.68
C TYR A 33 -0.70 -35.43 -6.50
N LEU A 34 -1.25 -35.49 -7.71
CA LEU A 34 -1.43 -34.32 -8.58
C LEU A 34 -2.41 -33.31 -7.98
N SER A 35 -3.54 -33.78 -7.45
CA SER A 35 -4.53 -32.93 -6.78
C SER A 35 -3.93 -32.24 -5.54
N SER A 36 -3.18 -33.00 -4.74
CA SER A 36 -2.48 -32.48 -3.57
C SER A 36 -1.48 -31.40 -3.96
N LYS A 37 -0.63 -31.66 -4.96
CA LYS A 37 0.36 -30.69 -5.47
C LYS A 37 -0.30 -29.42 -6.03
N ALA A 38 -1.41 -29.54 -6.75
CA ALA A 38 -2.18 -28.40 -7.25
C ALA A 38 -2.76 -27.57 -6.09
N GLY A 39 -3.35 -28.23 -5.07
CA GLY A 39 -3.85 -27.58 -3.88
C GLY A 39 -2.76 -26.86 -3.08
N PHE A 40 -1.59 -27.49 -2.91
CA PHE A 40 -0.44 -26.87 -2.25
C PHE A 40 0.03 -25.58 -2.94
N ARG A 41 0.15 -25.60 -4.28
CA ARG A 41 0.54 -24.40 -5.04
C ARG A 41 -0.47 -23.27 -4.94
N LEU A 42 -1.76 -23.60 -5.00
CA LEU A 42 -2.83 -22.62 -4.83
C LEU A 42 -2.81 -21.99 -3.44
N ASN A 43 -2.59 -22.79 -2.40
CA ASN A 43 -2.49 -22.28 -1.03
C ASN A 43 -1.23 -21.46 -0.82
N ASP A 44 -0.07 -21.89 -1.32
CA ASP A 44 1.19 -21.15 -1.23
C ASP A 44 1.08 -19.77 -1.90
N GLU A 45 0.55 -19.71 -3.13
CA GLU A 45 0.35 -18.45 -3.85
C GLU A 45 -0.63 -17.52 -3.13
N LYS A 46 -1.70 -18.06 -2.56
CA LYS A 46 -2.65 -17.28 -1.76
C LYS A 46 -1.99 -16.69 -0.51
N LEU A 47 -1.13 -17.45 0.16
CA LEU A 47 -0.41 -16.96 1.35
C LEU A 47 0.57 -15.85 0.98
N ARG A 48 1.31 -15.99 -0.13
CA ARG A 48 2.20 -14.94 -0.63
C ARG A 48 1.44 -13.66 -0.95
N LEU A 49 0.35 -13.76 -1.71
CA LEU A 49 -0.51 -12.61 -2.02
C LEU A 49 -1.05 -11.94 -0.75
N GLN A 50 -1.52 -12.73 0.22
CA GLN A 50 -1.99 -12.22 1.49
C GLN A 50 -0.89 -11.46 2.24
N GLN A 51 0.31 -12.03 2.33
CA GLN A 51 1.46 -11.46 3.03
C GLN A 51 1.91 -10.16 2.36
N ASP A 52 2.12 -10.19 1.06
CA ASP A 52 2.64 -9.06 0.27
C ASP A 52 1.65 -7.89 0.28
N GLY A 53 0.36 -8.16 0.06
CA GLY A 53 -0.68 -7.14 0.13
C GLY A 53 -0.86 -6.58 1.55
N SER A 54 -0.78 -7.42 2.59
CA SER A 54 -0.85 -6.95 3.99
C SER A 54 0.35 -6.08 4.36
N HIS A 55 1.55 -6.44 3.89
CA HIS A 55 2.77 -5.67 4.12
C HIS A 55 2.70 -4.28 3.46
N ALA A 56 2.33 -4.22 2.17
CA ALA A 56 2.20 -2.96 1.45
C ALA A 56 1.11 -2.05 2.05
N MET A 57 -0.04 -2.62 2.41
CA MET A 57 -1.11 -1.88 3.09
C MET A 57 -0.66 -1.36 4.46
N GLY A 58 0.11 -2.16 5.22
CA GLY A 58 0.65 -1.76 6.51
C GLY A 58 1.63 -0.59 6.39
N LEU A 59 2.51 -0.59 5.39
CA LEU A 59 3.45 0.50 5.14
C LEU A 59 2.73 1.80 4.77
N MET A 60 1.75 1.73 3.85
CA MET A 60 0.93 2.90 3.47
C MET A 60 0.13 3.42 4.67
N GLU A 61 -0.47 2.53 5.46
CA GLU A 61 -1.23 2.89 6.67
C GLU A 61 -0.33 3.59 7.71
N GLN A 62 0.85 3.05 7.99
CA GLN A 62 1.79 3.63 8.95
C GLN A 62 2.17 5.06 8.56
N ASN A 63 2.50 5.29 7.29
CA ASN A 63 2.82 6.63 6.77
C ASN A 63 1.60 7.56 6.88
N LEU A 64 0.42 7.13 6.41
CA LEU A 64 -0.81 7.94 6.49
C LEU A 64 -1.16 8.34 7.93
N ARG A 65 -0.94 7.48 8.92
CA ARG A 65 -1.18 7.83 10.34
C ARG A 65 -0.23 8.92 10.85
N GLN A 66 0.95 9.06 10.26
CA GLN A 66 1.93 10.09 10.60
C GLN A 66 1.71 11.40 9.84
N ALA A 67 0.92 11.40 8.76
CA ALA A 67 0.64 12.58 7.95
C ALA A 67 0.34 13.83 8.81
N GLY A 68 1.09 14.90 8.58
CA GLY A 68 0.95 16.18 9.27
C GLY A 68 1.50 16.22 10.70
N PHE A 69 2.22 15.20 11.15
CA PHE A 69 2.84 15.22 12.48
C PHE A 69 3.94 16.30 12.57
N GLY A 70 3.92 17.05 13.66
CA GLY A 70 4.93 18.01 14.07
C GLY A 70 4.92 18.19 15.58
N ASN A 71 6.04 18.58 16.16
CA ASN A 71 6.10 18.94 17.57
C ASN A 71 5.35 20.26 17.79
N LEU A 72 4.57 20.33 18.86
CA LEU A 72 3.94 21.58 19.27
C LEU A 72 4.99 22.51 19.88
N VAL A 73 5.07 23.72 19.33
CA VAL A 73 5.96 24.80 19.76
C VAL A 73 5.22 25.74 20.72
N SER A 74 3.96 26.02 20.43
CA SER A 74 3.07 26.83 21.25
C SER A 74 1.64 26.40 21.03
N ALA A 75 0.88 26.29 22.13
CA ALA A 75 -0.54 25.96 22.14
C ALA A 75 -1.40 27.20 22.47
N GLY A 76 -0.99 28.39 22.00
CA GLY A 76 -1.78 29.61 22.12
C GLY A 76 -3.06 29.56 21.26
N SER A 77 -3.60 30.73 20.91
CA SER A 77 -4.82 30.83 20.07
C SER A 77 -4.70 30.19 18.68
N VAL A 78 -3.47 29.99 18.17
CA VAL A 78 -3.17 29.15 17.01
C VAL A 78 -2.05 28.20 17.41
N ALA A 79 -2.29 26.89 17.26
CA ALA A 79 -1.25 25.89 17.48
C ALA A 79 -0.14 26.08 16.42
N VAL A 80 1.08 26.32 16.90
CA VAL A 80 2.27 26.42 16.03
C VAL A 80 3.09 25.15 16.20
N THR A 81 3.46 24.53 15.08
CA THR A 81 4.28 23.33 15.04
C THR A 81 5.62 23.57 14.34
N ASP A 82 6.57 22.66 14.49
CA ASP A 82 7.78 22.61 13.66
C ASP A 82 7.58 21.90 12.30
N PHE A 83 6.35 21.44 12.01
CA PHE A 83 5.96 20.92 10.71
C PHE A 83 5.71 22.06 9.71
N ILE A 84 6.80 22.56 9.13
CA ILE A 84 6.82 23.73 8.25
C ILE A 84 7.54 23.44 6.93
N GLU A 85 7.29 24.28 5.93
CA GLU A 85 8.08 24.39 4.70
C GLU A 85 9.29 25.33 4.92
N ALA A 86 10.21 25.37 3.94
CA ALA A 86 11.43 26.16 4.02
C ALA A 86 11.21 27.68 4.19
N ASP A 87 10.02 28.18 3.84
CA ASP A 87 9.59 29.57 4.02
C ASP A 87 8.93 29.85 5.39
N GLY A 88 8.83 28.83 6.26
CA GLY A 88 8.19 28.93 7.56
C GLY A 88 6.67 28.75 7.54
N GLN A 89 6.05 28.56 6.38
CA GLN A 89 4.61 28.28 6.30
C GLN A 89 4.31 26.85 6.76
N PRO A 90 3.10 26.55 7.25
CA PRO A 90 2.73 25.19 7.64
C PRO A 90 2.87 24.23 6.45
N ALA A 91 3.52 23.09 6.65
CA ALA A 91 3.63 22.09 5.61
C ALA A 91 2.30 21.37 5.34
N GLN A 92 2.19 20.74 4.17
CA GLN A 92 1.03 19.90 3.82
C GLN A 92 1.31 18.44 4.14
N GLY A 93 0.58 17.89 5.12
CA GLY A 93 0.78 16.52 5.60
C GLY A 93 0.26 15.42 4.67
N LEU A 94 -0.74 15.73 3.84
CA LEU A 94 -1.32 14.81 2.88
C LEU A 94 -1.71 15.56 1.62
N ARG A 95 -1.37 14.99 0.46
CA ARG A 95 -1.83 15.41 -0.86
C ARG A 95 -2.09 14.18 -1.72
N GLY A 96 -2.98 14.27 -2.69
CA GLY A 96 -3.37 13.14 -3.53
C GLY A 96 -3.59 13.50 -4.99
N CYS A 97 -3.45 12.50 -5.85
CA CYS A 97 -3.74 12.57 -7.28
C CYS A 97 -4.63 11.40 -7.66
N ALA A 98 -5.74 11.67 -8.37
CA ALA A 98 -6.70 10.64 -8.77
C ALA A 98 -6.12 9.68 -9.83
N HIS A 99 -5.18 10.17 -10.64
CA HIS A 99 -4.63 9.43 -11.79
C HIS A 99 -3.10 9.35 -11.79
N GLY A 100 -2.49 9.37 -10.62
CA GLY A 100 -1.05 9.24 -10.48
C GLY A 100 -0.30 10.55 -10.71
N PHE A 101 1.03 10.46 -10.65
CA PHE A 101 1.91 11.61 -10.87
C PHE A 101 2.25 11.79 -12.35
N THR A 102 2.58 13.02 -12.76
CA THR A 102 2.97 13.34 -14.15
C THR A 102 4.29 12.67 -14.55
N ARG A 103 5.24 12.53 -13.61
CA ARG A 103 6.58 11.93 -13.85
C ARG A 103 6.97 10.98 -12.71
N PRO A 104 6.28 9.84 -12.54
CA PRO A 104 6.45 8.98 -11.37
C PRO A 104 7.87 8.37 -11.26
N LEU A 105 8.56 8.15 -12.40
CA LEU A 105 9.92 7.61 -12.43
C LEU A 105 10.92 8.56 -13.09
N GLY A 106 10.54 9.83 -13.30
CA GLY A 106 11.33 10.81 -14.05
C GLY A 106 12.03 11.84 -13.14
N PRO A 107 13.00 12.60 -13.67
CA PRO A 107 13.58 13.74 -12.97
C PRO A 107 12.58 14.90 -12.83
N GLY A 108 12.69 15.67 -11.75
CA GLY A 108 11.73 16.72 -11.38
C GLY A 108 10.80 16.23 -10.29
N LYS A 109 11.02 16.73 -9.07
CA LYS A 109 10.56 16.13 -7.80
C LYS A 109 9.24 16.72 -7.30
N ASP A 110 8.52 17.39 -8.20
CA ASP A 110 7.39 18.20 -7.80
C ASP A 110 6.14 17.35 -7.78
N PHE A 111 5.41 17.44 -6.67
CA PHE A 111 4.06 16.94 -6.59
C PHE A 111 3.24 17.53 -7.74
N SER A 112 2.88 16.69 -8.71
CA SER A 112 2.12 17.09 -9.89
C SER A 112 1.23 15.94 -10.32
N CYS A 113 -0.07 16.19 -10.33
CA CYS A 113 -1.06 15.19 -10.72
C CYS A 113 -1.19 15.08 -12.25
N SER A 114 -1.15 13.85 -12.74
CA SER A 114 -1.47 13.55 -14.13
C SER A 114 -2.95 13.82 -14.42
N LYS A 115 -3.23 14.33 -15.63
CA LYS A 115 -4.59 14.47 -16.17
C LYS A 115 -5.03 13.26 -17.01
N GLY A 116 -4.11 12.34 -17.32
CA GLY A 116 -4.39 11.14 -18.09
C GLY A 116 -5.04 10.04 -17.24
N PRO A 117 -5.37 8.88 -17.82
CA PRO A 117 -5.80 7.72 -17.04
C PRO A 117 -4.64 7.20 -16.19
N GLY A 118 -4.96 6.72 -14.99
CA GLY A 118 -3.97 6.19 -14.07
C GLY A 118 -4.63 5.74 -12.78
N MET A 119 -3.83 5.07 -11.95
CA MET A 119 -4.22 4.70 -10.59
C MET A 119 -3.96 5.86 -9.64
N ALA A 120 -4.64 5.90 -8.51
CA ALA A 120 -4.45 6.95 -7.53
C ALA A 120 -3.01 6.93 -6.96
N ALA A 121 -2.54 8.11 -6.56
CA ALA A 121 -1.26 8.30 -5.90
C ALA A 121 -1.40 9.34 -4.80
N PHE A 122 -0.49 9.33 -3.83
CA PHE A 122 -0.53 10.29 -2.75
C PHE A 122 0.86 10.61 -2.21
N GLU A 123 1.00 11.79 -1.64
CA GLU A 123 2.15 12.19 -0.86
C GLU A 123 1.72 12.30 0.60
N VAL A 124 2.53 11.71 1.48
CA VAL A 124 2.47 11.94 2.92
C VAL A 124 3.72 12.70 3.34
N ALA A 125 3.55 13.68 4.20
CA ALA A 125 4.65 14.39 4.84
C ALA A 125 4.46 14.50 6.35
N TYR A 126 5.57 14.41 7.08
CA TYR A 126 5.61 14.53 8.54
C TYR A 126 7.02 14.89 9.03
N ARG A 127 7.09 15.53 10.20
CA ARG A 127 8.34 15.77 10.91
C ARG A 127 8.94 14.44 11.38
N THR A 128 10.21 14.20 11.07
CA THR A 128 10.97 13.05 11.56
C THR A 128 11.82 13.45 12.76
N ASP A 129 12.47 12.47 13.38
CA ASP A 129 13.60 12.77 14.26
C ASP A 129 14.71 13.52 13.49
N ASP A 130 15.43 14.38 14.19
CA ASP A 130 16.56 15.14 13.65
C ASP A 130 17.83 14.28 13.56
N TYR A 131 17.87 13.20 14.35
CA TYR A 131 18.85 12.14 14.23
C TYR A 131 18.33 11.02 13.34
N ALA A 132 19.13 10.66 12.33
CA ALA A 132 18.84 9.53 11.48
C ALA A 132 19.55 8.29 12.00
N ASP A 133 18.77 7.25 12.28
CA ASP A 133 19.25 5.93 12.61
C ASP A 133 18.57 4.91 11.69
N SER A 134 19.37 4.33 10.80
CA SER A 134 18.88 3.33 9.84
C SER A 134 18.48 2.00 10.50
N ALA A 135 18.93 1.73 11.74
CA ALA A 135 18.57 0.51 12.46
C ALA A 135 17.17 0.60 13.07
N SER A 136 16.82 1.74 13.68
CA SER A 136 15.47 1.97 14.24
C SER A 136 14.47 2.53 13.22
N GLY A 137 14.95 3.11 12.10
CA GLY A 137 14.12 3.86 11.17
C GLY A 137 13.78 5.28 11.68
N ALA A 138 14.53 5.80 12.65
CA ALA A 138 14.43 7.21 13.05
C ALA A 138 15.05 8.11 11.98
N GLY A 139 14.43 9.27 11.72
CA GLY A 139 15.00 10.29 10.82
C GLY A 139 15.12 9.89 9.33
N VAL A 140 14.43 8.82 8.91
CA VAL A 140 14.47 8.31 7.53
C VAL A 140 13.13 8.43 6.82
N ASP A 141 13.20 8.44 5.50
CA ASP A 141 12.06 8.37 4.60
C ASP A 141 11.54 6.92 4.42
N CYS A 142 10.52 6.72 3.59
CA CYS A 142 9.95 5.38 3.36
C CYS A 142 10.92 4.37 2.73
N ASN A 143 12.06 4.83 2.19
CA ASN A 143 13.11 4.00 1.62
C ASN A 143 14.27 3.79 2.61
N GLY A 144 14.11 4.20 3.87
CA GLY A 144 15.16 4.12 4.89
C GLY A 144 16.32 5.10 4.66
N SER A 145 16.14 6.11 3.81
CA SER A 145 17.19 7.10 3.54
C SER A 145 17.04 8.30 4.46
N LYS A 146 18.18 8.78 4.99
CA LYS A 146 18.23 9.97 5.86
C LYS A 146 17.58 11.17 5.18
N VAL A 147 16.59 11.76 5.84
CA VAL A 147 15.99 13.02 5.42
C VAL A 147 17.00 14.14 5.63
N LYS A 148 17.11 15.05 4.65
CA LYS A 148 17.99 16.21 4.77
C LYS A 148 17.28 17.28 5.62
N PRO A 149 17.90 17.78 6.69
CA PRO A 149 17.32 18.85 7.48
C PRO A 149 17.22 20.14 6.65
N MET A 150 16.15 20.88 6.88
CA MET A 150 15.95 22.24 6.37
C MET A 150 16.12 23.25 7.50
N ALA A 151 16.54 24.47 7.15
CA ALA A 151 16.66 25.55 8.12
C ALA A 151 15.27 26.03 8.55
N VAL A 152 15.10 26.25 9.85
CA VAL A 152 13.93 26.96 10.39
C VAL A 152 14.22 28.46 10.28
N PRO A 153 13.29 29.28 9.75
CA PRO A 153 13.48 30.74 9.74
C PRO A 153 13.70 31.28 11.16
N GLY A 154 14.64 32.22 11.31
CA GLY A 154 15.06 32.73 12.64
C GLY A 154 13.96 33.48 13.40
N ASP A 155 12.96 33.99 12.68
CA ASP A 155 11.77 34.64 13.19
C ASP A 155 10.60 33.67 13.45
N HIS A 156 10.68 32.42 12.98
CA HIS A 156 9.64 31.42 13.20
C HIS A 156 9.69 30.89 14.65
N PRO A 157 8.56 30.74 15.36
CA PRO A 157 8.55 30.30 16.76
C PRO A 157 9.25 28.96 17.02
N ALA A 158 9.26 28.06 16.02
CA ALA A 158 9.91 26.75 16.08
C ALA A 158 11.43 26.83 16.18
N TYR A 159 12.05 27.97 15.86
CA TYR A 159 13.49 28.17 15.98
C TYR A 159 14.00 27.93 17.42
N ARG A 160 13.11 28.08 18.41
CA ARG A 160 13.38 27.77 19.83
C ARG A 160 13.55 26.27 20.12
N LEU A 161 12.98 25.39 19.30
CA LEU A 161 13.19 23.94 19.39
C LEU A 161 14.51 23.54 18.72
N GLY A 162 14.86 24.22 17.63
CA GLY A 162 16.13 24.05 16.95
C GLY A 162 16.23 24.90 15.68
N PRO A 163 17.44 25.18 15.19
CA PRO A 163 17.65 25.95 13.96
C PRO A 163 17.36 25.14 12.69
N GLN A 164 17.10 23.84 12.83
CA GLN A 164 16.84 22.92 11.72
C GLN A 164 15.73 21.94 12.09
N VAL A 165 15.00 21.48 11.08
CA VAL A 165 13.98 20.43 11.20
C VAL A 165 14.06 19.48 10.01
N SER A 166 13.77 18.20 10.23
CA SER A 166 13.71 17.20 9.16
C SER A 166 12.26 16.83 8.85
N ILE A 167 11.83 17.05 7.60
CA ILE A 167 10.49 16.69 7.12
C ILE A 167 10.60 15.59 6.07
N ALA A 168 10.12 14.38 6.41
CA ALA A 168 10.00 13.31 5.42
C ALA A 168 8.86 13.64 4.46
N ARG A 169 9.08 13.41 3.17
CA ARG A 169 8.03 13.40 2.14
C ARG A 169 8.11 12.09 1.39
N ASN A 170 7.05 11.30 1.49
CA ASN A 170 6.96 9.97 0.92
C ASN A 170 5.85 9.97 -0.11
N LEU A 171 6.23 9.79 -1.38
CA LEU A 171 5.32 9.66 -2.51
C LEU A 171 5.05 8.18 -2.74
N PHE A 172 3.78 7.79 -2.68
CA PHE A 172 3.30 6.46 -3.01
C PHE A 172 2.49 6.51 -4.30
N PHE A 173 2.87 5.67 -5.27
CA PHE A 173 2.24 5.64 -6.58
C PHE A 173 2.43 4.30 -7.27
N VAL A 174 1.58 4.01 -8.24
CA VAL A 174 1.75 2.84 -9.10
C VAL A 174 2.34 3.27 -10.44
N ALA A 175 3.37 2.58 -10.89
CA ALA A 175 3.99 2.80 -12.19
C ALA A 175 4.45 1.48 -12.80
N SER A 176 4.62 1.48 -14.12
CA SER A 176 5.26 0.38 -14.86
C SER A 176 6.69 0.77 -15.21
N ARG A 177 7.65 -0.14 -15.01
CA ARG A 177 9.02 0.07 -15.51
C ARG A 177 9.01 0.15 -17.03
N PRO A 178 9.88 0.97 -17.64
CA PRO A 178 10.10 0.93 -19.08
C PRO A 178 10.37 -0.51 -19.55
N GLY A 179 9.61 -0.99 -20.54
CA GLY A 179 9.71 -2.35 -21.06
C GLY A 179 8.95 -3.43 -20.26
N SER A 180 8.26 -3.07 -19.17
CA SER A 180 7.38 -3.97 -18.41
C SER A 180 5.91 -3.64 -18.67
N SER A 181 5.09 -4.66 -18.88
CA SER A 181 3.62 -4.54 -18.87
C SER A 181 3.04 -4.66 -17.45
N ALA A 182 3.82 -5.16 -16.49
CA ALA A 182 3.41 -5.24 -15.10
C ALA A 182 3.70 -3.91 -14.37
N SER A 183 2.69 -3.43 -13.65
CA SER A 183 2.79 -2.28 -12.76
C SER A 183 3.19 -2.72 -11.35
N ALA A 184 3.88 -1.83 -10.64
CA ALA A 184 4.29 -2.03 -9.25
C ALA A 184 3.93 -0.78 -8.42
N LEU A 185 3.64 -0.98 -7.13
CA LEU A 185 3.59 0.09 -6.15
C LEU A 185 5.02 0.53 -5.83
N TYR A 186 5.26 1.82 -5.88
CA TYR A 186 6.52 2.45 -5.54
C TYR A 186 6.38 3.30 -4.28
N CYS A 187 7.48 3.42 -3.54
CA CYS A 187 7.69 4.57 -2.67
C CYS A 187 8.90 5.38 -3.10
N GLN A 188 8.75 6.69 -3.07
CA GLN A 188 9.84 7.64 -3.28
C GLN A 188 9.89 8.61 -2.11
N GLY A 189 10.90 8.43 -1.27
CA GLY A 189 11.22 9.35 -0.18
C GLY A 189 12.13 10.49 -0.61
N ASN A 190 12.09 11.61 0.11
CA ASN A 190 12.89 12.80 -0.20
C ASN A 190 14.36 12.76 0.28
N GLY A 191 14.76 11.73 1.04
CA GLY A 191 16.14 11.57 1.51
C GLY A 191 17.12 11.30 0.37
N ASN A 192 16.81 10.30 -0.47
CA ASN A 192 17.59 9.99 -1.68
C ASN A 192 16.86 10.32 -2.99
N ASN A 193 15.53 10.56 -2.95
CA ASN A 193 14.69 10.86 -4.12
C ASN A 193 14.67 9.77 -5.20
N SER A 194 14.94 8.52 -4.84
CA SER A 194 14.86 7.37 -5.74
C SER A 194 13.59 6.59 -5.48
N ALA A 195 12.79 6.35 -6.51
CA ALA A 195 11.62 5.48 -6.39
C ALA A 195 12.06 4.01 -6.23
N GLN A 196 11.54 3.32 -5.20
CA GLN A 196 11.79 1.90 -4.95
C GLN A 196 10.49 1.10 -5.07
N PRO A 197 10.49 -0.04 -5.78
CA PRO A 197 9.32 -0.89 -5.86
C PRO A 197 9.09 -1.61 -4.53
N LEU A 198 7.85 -1.55 -4.04
CA LEU A 198 7.39 -2.19 -2.81
C LEU A 198 6.61 -3.47 -3.08
N LEU A 199 5.81 -3.46 -4.15
CA LEU A 199 4.90 -4.56 -4.48
C LEU A 199 4.69 -4.64 -5.99
N ASN A 200 4.92 -5.81 -6.58
CA ASN A 200 4.70 -6.04 -7.99
C ASN A 200 3.24 -6.45 -8.28
N ASN A 201 2.86 -6.39 -9.55
CA ASN A 201 1.57 -6.86 -10.06
C ASN A 201 0.36 -6.17 -9.43
N VAL A 202 0.46 -4.85 -9.26
CA VAL A 202 -0.68 -4.02 -8.84
C VAL A 202 -1.58 -3.78 -10.05
N GLU A 203 -2.82 -4.22 -9.97
CA GLU A 203 -3.84 -4.01 -11.03
C GLU A 203 -4.70 -2.78 -10.76
N GLN A 204 -4.88 -2.39 -9.49
CA GLN A 204 -5.64 -1.19 -9.13
C GLN A 204 -5.17 -0.62 -7.79
N LEU A 205 -5.02 0.70 -7.73
CA LEU A 205 -4.89 1.45 -6.48
C LEU A 205 -5.89 2.61 -6.51
N GLN A 206 -6.80 2.62 -5.54
CA GLN A 206 -7.79 3.68 -5.36
C GLN A 206 -7.69 4.28 -3.97
N LEU A 207 -7.88 5.59 -3.90
CA LEU A 207 -7.93 6.34 -2.66
C LEU A 207 -9.18 7.21 -2.64
N THR A 208 -9.93 7.12 -1.55
CA THR A 208 -11.03 8.03 -1.25
C THR A 208 -10.76 8.72 0.07
N TYR A 209 -11.05 10.01 0.14
CA TYR A 209 -10.70 10.91 1.22
C TYR A 209 -11.98 11.31 1.95
N GLY A 210 -12.04 11.01 3.24
CA GLY A 210 -13.08 11.48 4.13
C GLY A 210 -12.83 12.94 4.48
N VAL A 211 -13.64 13.83 3.93
CA VAL A 211 -13.54 15.28 4.14
C VAL A 211 -14.56 15.70 5.18
N ALA A 212 -14.10 16.34 6.25
CA ALA A 212 -14.95 16.93 7.27
C ALA A 212 -15.54 18.27 6.82
N ALA A 213 -16.71 18.62 7.36
CA ALA A 213 -17.17 20.01 7.30
C ALA A 213 -16.23 20.90 8.13
N ALA A 214 -16.26 22.21 7.88
CA ALA A 214 -15.43 23.14 8.64
C ALA A 214 -15.78 23.05 10.13
N GLY A 215 -14.78 22.78 10.98
CA GLY A 215 -14.95 22.63 12.43
C GLY A 215 -15.42 21.26 12.90
N GLU A 216 -15.67 20.30 12.00
CA GLU A 216 -16.02 18.93 12.38
C GLU A 216 -14.79 18.00 12.40
N ALA A 217 -14.86 16.93 13.18
CA ALA A 217 -13.84 15.88 13.24
C ALA A 217 -14.27 14.59 12.51
N THR A 218 -15.50 14.55 11.99
CA THR A 218 -16.08 13.40 11.29
C THR A 218 -16.15 13.65 9.79
N PRO A 219 -15.90 12.63 8.95
CA PRO A 219 -16.08 12.78 7.51
C PRO A 219 -17.55 13.02 7.17
N GLY A 220 -17.85 14.15 6.51
CA GLY A 220 -19.18 14.41 5.96
C GLY A 220 -19.37 13.85 4.55
N GLN A 221 -18.28 13.69 3.80
CA GLN A 221 -18.27 13.15 2.44
C GLN A 221 -17.01 12.33 2.15
N LEU A 222 -17.13 11.36 1.24
CA LEU A 222 -16.00 10.63 0.68
C LEU A 222 -15.76 11.14 -0.75
N LEU A 223 -14.58 11.74 -0.97
CA LEU A 223 -14.19 12.34 -2.25
C LEU A 223 -12.93 11.68 -2.79
N ASP A 224 -12.77 11.61 -4.12
CA ASP A 224 -11.46 11.34 -4.71
C ASP A 224 -10.56 12.58 -4.67
N ALA A 225 -9.28 12.42 -5.02
CA ALA A 225 -8.31 13.52 -4.98
C ALA A 225 -8.66 14.70 -5.91
N SER A 226 -9.28 14.44 -7.06
CA SER A 226 -9.67 15.49 -8.01
C SER A 226 -10.84 16.31 -7.46
N GLN A 227 -11.77 15.66 -6.79
CA GLN A 227 -12.89 16.30 -6.11
C GLN A 227 -12.43 17.12 -4.89
N VAL A 228 -11.46 16.62 -4.11
CA VAL A 228 -10.83 17.40 -3.03
C VAL A 228 -10.14 18.65 -3.60
N ALA A 229 -9.39 18.50 -4.69
CA ALA A 229 -8.72 19.63 -5.34
C ALA A 229 -9.70 20.66 -5.93
N ALA A 230 -10.91 20.23 -6.31
CA ALA A 230 -11.96 21.09 -6.85
C ALA A 230 -12.77 21.85 -5.79
N LEU A 231 -12.55 21.61 -4.49
CA LEU A 231 -13.32 22.28 -3.42
C LEU A 231 -13.08 23.81 -3.39
N SER A 232 -11.83 24.25 -3.63
CA SER A 232 -11.45 25.67 -3.71
C SER A 232 -10.06 25.82 -4.33
N GLU A 233 -9.66 27.05 -4.69
CA GLU A 233 -8.29 27.33 -5.14
C GLU A 233 -7.25 27.14 -4.01
N ASP A 234 -7.66 27.28 -2.75
CA ASP A 234 -6.80 27.03 -1.59
C ASP A 234 -6.68 25.52 -1.31
N GLN A 235 -5.70 24.91 -1.99
CA GLN A 235 -5.39 23.50 -1.81
C GLN A 235 -5.01 23.16 -0.36
N GLN A 236 -4.33 24.07 0.34
CA GLN A 236 -3.93 23.81 1.72
C GLN A 236 -5.15 23.70 2.63
N ALA A 237 -6.15 24.57 2.46
CA ALA A 237 -7.42 24.49 3.17
C ALA A 237 -8.20 23.22 2.81
N ASN A 238 -8.23 22.83 1.54
CA ASN A 238 -8.94 21.62 1.10
C ASN A 238 -8.37 20.36 1.77
N TRP A 239 -7.04 20.17 1.71
CA TRP A 239 -6.39 18.98 2.25
C TRP A 239 -6.35 18.95 3.78
N LYS A 240 -6.37 20.11 4.46
CA LYS A 240 -6.54 20.19 5.93
C LYS A 240 -7.87 19.63 6.42
N ARG A 241 -8.91 19.63 5.59
CA ARG A 241 -10.23 19.08 5.94
C ARG A 241 -10.31 17.56 5.83
N VAL A 242 -9.29 16.90 5.30
CA VAL A 242 -9.26 15.45 5.17
C VAL A 242 -8.94 14.83 6.54
N VAL A 243 -9.85 14.01 7.05
CA VAL A 243 -9.73 13.36 8.37
C VAL A 243 -9.57 11.83 8.26
N SER A 244 -9.86 11.25 7.11
CA SER A 244 -9.62 9.82 6.86
C SER A 244 -9.31 9.53 5.38
N VAL A 245 -8.66 8.40 5.13
CA VAL A 245 -8.34 7.88 3.81
C VAL A 245 -8.75 6.42 3.74
N ARG A 246 -9.62 6.06 2.80
CA ARG A 246 -9.92 4.66 2.47
C ARG A 246 -9.07 4.26 1.27
N LEU A 247 -8.13 3.37 1.55
CA LEU A 247 -7.26 2.70 0.58
C LEU A 247 -7.98 1.46 0.03
N CYS A 248 -7.92 1.27 -1.29
CA CYS A 248 -8.19 0.00 -1.92
C CYS A 248 -7.05 -0.40 -2.86
N LEU A 249 -6.48 -1.58 -2.63
CA LEU A 249 -5.36 -2.14 -3.38
C LEU A 249 -5.76 -3.50 -3.96
N GLN A 250 -5.73 -3.62 -5.27
CA GLN A 250 -5.92 -4.88 -5.99
C GLN A 250 -4.59 -5.37 -6.55
N ILE A 251 -4.24 -6.62 -6.23
CA ILE A 251 -3.03 -7.28 -6.69
C ILE A 251 -3.33 -8.61 -7.38
N ARG A 252 -2.43 -9.01 -8.27
CA ARG A 252 -2.49 -10.26 -9.02
C ARG A 252 -1.30 -11.17 -8.67
N GLY A 253 -1.57 -12.46 -8.52
CA GLY A 253 -0.56 -13.51 -8.36
C GLY A 253 0.34 -13.65 -9.59
N GLU A 254 1.56 -14.08 -9.35
CA GLU A 254 2.57 -14.35 -10.38
C GLU A 254 2.31 -15.69 -11.07
N GLN A 255 1.69 -16.63 -10.36
CA GLN A 255 1.46 -17.99 -10.88
C GLN A 255 0.03 -18.24 -11.36
N LEU A 256 -0.09 -18.98 -12.47
CA LEU A 256 -1.35 -19.47 -13.03
C LEU A 256 -1.85 -20.74 -12.31
N VAL A 257 -2.11 -20.62 -11.00
CA VAL A 257 -2.47 -21.74 -10.12
C VAL A 257 -3.97 -22.03 -10.01
N GLY A 258 -4.82 -21.11 -10.48
CA GLY A 258 -6.27 -21.29 -10.48
C GLY A 258 -6.69 -22.49 -11.32
N ALA A 259 -7.63 -23.29 -10.80
CA ALA A 259 -8.26 -24.37 -11.57
C ALA A 259 -9.18 -23.81 -12.67
N ALA A 260 -9.80 -22.66 -12.42
CA ALA A 260 -10.60 -21.88 -13.34
C ALA A 260 -10.37 -20.38 -13.09
N PRO A 261 -10.80 -19.48 -13.98
CA PRO A 261 -10.72 -18.05 -13.71
C PRO A 261 -11.46 -17.66 -12.43
N GLN A 262 -10.79 -16.89 -11.57
CA GLN A 262 -11.31 -16.50 -10.26
C GLN A 262 -12.44 -15.46 -10.39
N ARG A 263 -13.52 -15.63 -9.62
CA ARG A 263 -14.51 -14.58 -9.36
C ARG A 263 -14.07 -13.74 -8.16
N TYR A 264 -14.10 -12.42 -8.27
CA TYR A 264 -13.72 -11.50 -7.19
C TYR A 264 -14.53 -10.20 -7.26
N VAL A 265 -14.42 -9.35 -6.24
CA VAL A 265 -14.99 -8.00 -6.23
C VAL A 265 -13.84 -7.01 -6.30
N ASP A 266 -13.86 -6.11 -7.28
CA ASP A 266 -12.81 -5.10 -7.51
C ASP A 266 -12.92 -3.91 -6.54
N CYS A 267 -12.03 -2.91 -6.66
CA CYS A 267 -12.07 -1.72 -5.81
C CYS A 267 -13.32 -0.86 -6.01
N ASP A 268 -13.95 -0.96 -7.18
CA ASP A 268 -15.21 -0.30 -7.51
C ASP A 268 -16.42 -1.01 -6.88
N GLY A 269 -16.19 -2.10 -6.14
CA GLY A 269 -17.25 -2.90 -5.52
C GLY A 269 -18.02 -3.77 -6.52
N THR A 270 -17.48 -3.95 -7.72
CA THR A 270 -18.16 -4.70 -8.79
C THR A 270 -17.64 -6.13 -8.88
N ALA A 271 -18.55 -7.08 -9.04
CA ALA A 271 -18.18 -8.48 -9.28
C ALA A 271 -17.52 -8.64 -10.66
N ARG A 272 -16.33 -9.25 -10.68
CA ARG A 272 -15.54 -9.54 -11.88
C ARG A 272 -15.19 -11.03 -11.95
N VAL A 273 -14.88 -11.46 -13.17
CA VAL A 273 -14.24 -12.75 -13.43
C VAL A 273 -12.87 -12.44 -14.04
N ALA A 274 -11.81 -13.01 -13.47
CA ALA A 274 -10.47 -12.92 -14.01
C ALA A 274 -10.43 -13.36 -15.48
N GLY A 275 -9.61 -12.71 -16.30
CA GLY A 275 -9.33 -13.17 -17.67
C GLY A 275 -8.34 -14.33 -17.75
N ASP A 276 -7.71 -14.68 -16.62
CA ASP A 276 -6.65 -15.66 -16.51
C ASP A 276 -6.86 -16.57 -15.28
N ARG A 277 -5.90 -17.47 -15.03
CA ARG A 277 -5.88 -18.36 -13.86
C ARG A 277 -4.98 -17.85 -12.72
N SER A 278 -4.56 -16.59 -12.77
CA SER A 278 -3.84 -15.96 -11.67
C SER A 278 -4.82 -15.51 -10.61
N LEU A 279 -4.45 -15.73 -9.35
CA LEU A 279 -5.27 -15.28 -8.22
C LEU A 279 -5.27 -13.76 -8.15
N ARG A 280 -6.39 -13.18 -7.72
CA ARG A 280 -6.54 -11.75 -7.45
C ARG A 280 -6.98 -11.55 -6.03
N GLN A 281 -6.42 -10.53 -5.41
CA GLN A 281 -6.79 -10.18 -4.06
C GLN A 281 -6.96 -8.67 -3.93
N VAL A 282 -8.05 -8.29 -3.27
CA VAL A 282 -8.40 -6.90 -3.00
C VAL A 282 -8.32 -6.65 -1.51
N PHE A 283 -7.57 -5.62 -1.13
CA PHE A 283 -7.38 -5.18 0.23
C PHE A 283 -8.00 -3.81 0.40
N ILE A 284 -8.84 -3.65 1.43
CA ILE A 284 -9.47 -2.37 1.76
C ILE A 284 -9.09 -2.03 3.19
N ARG A 285 -8.62 -0.80 3.42
CA ARG A 285 -8.39 -0.27 4.77
C ARG A 285 -8.78 1.20 4.84
N THR A 286 -9.37 1.59 5.96
CA THR A 286 -9.67 2.98 6.27
C THR A 286 -8.74 3.47 7.36
N VAL A 287 -8.00 4.53 7.07
CA VAL A 287 -6.98 5.13 7.95
C VAL A 287 -7.47 6.50 8.40
N THR A 288 -7.52 6.73 9.70
CA THR A 288 -7.84 8.04 10.29
C THR A 288 -6.57 8.89 10.43
N LEU A 289 -6.64 10.17 10.04
CA LEU A 289 -5.51 11.11 10.08
C LEU A 289 -5.51 11.89 11.39
N ARG A 290 -4.71 11.44 12.35
CA ARG A 290 -4.73 11.94 13.74
C ARG A 290 -4.25 13.39 13.88
N ASN A 291 -3.29 13.79 13.06
CA ASN A 291 -2.70 15.14 13.15
C ASN A 291 -3.48 16.19 12.35
N GLN A 292 -4.49 15.79 11.58
CA GLN A 292 -5.42 16.71 10.90
C GLN A 292 -6.68 16.99 11.74
N ALA A 293 -7.11 16.02 12.56
CA ALA A 293 -8.29 16.16 13.43
C ALA A 293 -8.06 17.13 14.62
N ALA A 294 -6.82 17.48 14.95
CA ALA A 294 -6.48 18.29 16.12
C ALA A 294 -6.75 19.79 15.95
N ALA A 295 -6.75 20.31 14.71
CA ALA A 295 -7.10 21.73 14.46
C ALA A 295 -8.54 22.05 14.90
N SER A 296 -9.44 21.06 14.88
CA SER A 296 -10.83 21.23 15.33
C SER A 296 -11.01 21.12 16.86
N LEU A 297 -10.05 20.55 17.60
CA LEU A 297 -10.15 20.40 19.07
C LEU A 297 -9.78 21.68 19.83
N VAL A 298 -9.04 22.60 19.21
CA VAL A 298 -8.65 23.89 19.80
C VAL A 298 -9.81 24.92 19.79
N LEU A 299 -10.89 24.65 19.04
CA LEU A 299 -12.07 25.51 18.96
C LEU A 299 -13.16 25.17 19.99
N LEU A 300 -12.92 24.23 20.92
CA LEU A 300 -13.83 24.04 22.04
C LEU A 300 -13.73 25.26 22.97
N PRO A 301 -14.82 26.02 23.20
CA PRO A 301 -14.81 27.03 24.24
C PRO A 301 -14.49 26.35 25.58
N ALA A 302 -13.50 26.88 26.30
CA ALA A 302 -13.23 26.44 27.67
C ALA A 302 -14.51 26.57 28.51
N PRO A 303 -14.77 25.63 29.44
CA PRO A 303 -15.94 25.68 30.32
C PRO A 303 -15.93 26.89 31.25
#